data_AF-A0A848ZEG8-F1
#
_entry.id   AF-A0A848ZEG8-F1
#
_cell.length_a   1.000
_cell.length_b   1.000
_cell.length_c   1.000
_cell.angle_alpha   90.00
_cell.angle_beta   90.00
_cell.angle_gamma   90.00
#
_symmetry.space_group_name_H-M   'P 1'
#
loop_
_entity.id
_entity.type
_entity.pdbx_description
1 polymer ?
#
loop_
_entity_poly.entity_id
_entity_poly.type
_entity_poly.pdbx_seq_one_letter_code
_entity_poly.pdbx_strand_id
1 'polypeptide(L)'
;VIAALVQFVEMFLRKFLPPLYVSLGIFLPLITTNCAVLGVAILCIRRELSFLEAIVFAIASASGFTLALILLAGIRERLEISDVPKSLRGTAIGLIMAGMMALAFFAFVGVDSSLKALLYK
;
A
#
# COMPACT_ATOMS: atom_id res chain seq x y z
N VAL A 1 -5.52 15.31 -11.06
CA VAL A 1 -4.30 15.53 -10.25
C VAL A 1 -3.45 14.26 -10.16
N ILE A 2 -3.97 13.14 -9.65
CA ILE A 2 -3.21 11.88 -9.51
C ILE A 2 -2.60 11.42 -10.84
N ALA A 3 -3.41 11.33 -11.91
CA ALA A 3 -2.93 10.92 -13.23
C ALA A 3 -1.78 11.79 -13.76
N ALA A 4 -1.87 13.12 -13.60
CA ALA A 4 -0.82 14.03 -14.05
C ALA A 4 0.50 13.84 -13.27
N LEU A 5 0.43 13.61 -11.96
CA LEU A 5 1.60 13.35 -11.12
C LEU A 5 2.26 12.01 -11.46
N VAL A 6 1.47 10.95 -11.64
CA VAL A 6 1.99 9.63 -12.03
C VAL A 6 2.59 9.69 -13.43
N GLN A 7 1.99 10.43 -14.36
CA GLN A 7 2.55 10.64 -15.69
C GLN A 7 3.92 11.34 -15.64
N PHE A 8 4.07 12.31 -14.75
CA PHE A 8 5.35 12.96 -14.50
C PHE A 8 6.40 11.97 -13.96
N VAL A 9 6.01 11.10 -13.02
CA VAL A 9 6.88 10.03 -12.49
C VAL A 9 7.26 9.04 -13.58
N GLU A 10 6.34 8.66 -14.47
CA GLU A 10 6.61 7.77 -15.60
C GLU A 10 7.70 8.34 -16.52
N MET A 11 7.58 9.63 -16.88
CA MET A 11 8.60 10.32 -17.69
C MET A 11 9.96 10.40 -16.97
N PHE A 12 9.95 10.64 -15.66
CA PHE A 12 11.16 10.67 -14.84
C PHE A 12 11.86 9.29 -14.83
N LEU A 13 11.11 8.21 -14.58
CA LEU A 13 11.66 6.85 -14.56
C LEU A 13 12.20 6.43 -15.92
N ARG A 14 11.50 6.77 -17.00
CA ARG A 14 11.94 6.48 -18.37
C ARG A 14 13.30 7.12 -18.69
N LYS A 15 13.60 8.29 -18.12
CA LYS A 15 14.85 9.03 -18.38
C LYS A 15 16.00 8.64 -17.45
N PHE A 16 15.73 8.49 -16.15
CA PHE A 16 16.78 8.28 -15.15
C PHE A 16 16.96 6.81 -14.75
N LEU A 17 15.93 5.97 -14.86
CA LEU A 17 15.94 4.58 -14.40
C LEU A 17 15.32 3.61 -15.44
N PRO A 18 15.94 3.45 -16.63
CA PRO A 18 15.41 2.59 -17.71
C PRO A 18 15.13 1.14 -17.31
N PRO A 19 15.98 0.45 -16.50
CA PRO A 19 15.72 -0.94 -16.10
C PRO A 19 14.42 -1.07 -15.30
N LEU A 20 14.16 -0.13 -14.40
CA LEU A 20 12.97 -0.15 -13.56
C LEU A 20 11.71 0.14 -14.39
N TYR A 21 11.78 1.05 -15.36
CA TYR A 21 10.67 1.34 -16.27
C TYR A 21 10.25 0.09 -17.08
N VAL A 22 11.20 -0.73 -17.54
CA VAL A 22 10.89 -1.97 -18.28
C VAL A 22 10.23 -3.02 -17.37
N SER A 23 10.69 -3.15 -16.12
CA SER A 23 10.08 -4.09 -15.15
C SER A 23 8.70 -3.64 -14.64
N LEU A 24 8.48 -2.32 -14.52
CA LEU A 24 7.27 -1.75 -13.91
C LEU A 24 6.26 -1.21 -14.92
N GLY A 25 6.54 -1.28 -16.23
CA GLY A 25 5.86 -0.50 -17.28
C GLY A 25 4.34 -0.48 -17.21
N ILE A 26 3.69 -1.65 -17.15
CA ILE A 26 2.21 -1.75 -17.11
C ILE A 26 1.66 -1.27 -15.76
N PHE A 27 2.44 -1.38 -14.69
CA PHE A 27 2.01 -0.99 -13.35
C PHE A 27 2.01 0.53 -13.14
N LEU A 28 2.81 1.29 -13.89
CA LEU A 28 2.89 2.75 -13.77
C LEU A 28 1.53 3.44 -14.01
N PRO A 29 0.82 3.19 -15.12
CA PRO A 29 -0.55 3.69 -15.31
C PRO A 29 -1.55 3.16 -14.27
N LEU A 30 -1.39 1.92 -13.79
CA LEU A 30 -2.27 1.33 -12.77
C LEU A 30 -2.15 2.02 -11.39
N ILE A 31 -1.06 2.74 -11.11
CA ILE A 31 -0.95 3.54 -9.88
C ILE A 31 -2.00 4.67 -9.87
N THR A 32 -2.39 5.19 -11.04
CA THR A 32 -3.37 6.28 -11.13
C THR A 32 -4.74 5.94 -10.59
N THR A 33 -5.12 4.66 -10.67
CA THR A 33 -6.41 4.11 -10.24
C THR A 33 -6.29 3.30 -8.95
N ASN A 34 -5.17 3.42 -8.23
CA ASN A 34 -4.96 2.71 -6.98
C ASN A 34 -5.97 3.15 -5.90
N CYS A 35 -6.61 2.16 -5.28
CA CYS A 35 -7.65 2.37 -4.26
C CYS A 35 -7.13 3.01 -2.97
N ALA A 36 -5.88 2.76 -2.58
CA ALA A 36 -5.30 3.37 -1.38
C ALA A 36 -5.03 4.86 -1.59
N VAL A 37 -4.48 5.24 -2.75
CA VAL A 37 -4.19 6.64 -3.09
C VAL A 37 -5.48 7.47 -3.12
N LEU A 38 -6.51 6.96 -3.79
CA LEU A 38 -7.82 7.61 -3.82
C LEU A 38 -8.46 7.65 -2.42
N GLY A 39 -8.33 6.58 -1.64
CA GLY A 39 -8.87 6.48 -0.29
C GLY A 39 -8.31 7.54 0.66
N VAL A 40 -6.99 7.77 0.63
CA VAL A 40 -6.34 8.82 1.44
C VAL A 40 -6.89 10.21 1.09
N ALA A 41 -7.05 10.52 -0.19
CA ALA A 41 -7.61 11.80 -0.62
C ALA A 41 -9.05 12.01 -0.10
N ILE A 42 -9.89 10.98 -0.18
CA ILE A 42 -11.26 11.01 0.35
C ILE A 42 -11.27 11.16 1.87
N LEU A 43 -10.38 10.46 2.59
CA LEU A 43 -10.29 10.53 4.05
C LEU A 43 -9.85 11.90 4.55
N CYS A 44 -8.91 12.57 3.85
CA CYS A 44 -8.52 13.94 4.20
C CYS A 44 -9.71 14.91 4.14
N ILE A 45 -10.53 14.79 3.09
CA ILE A 45 -11.73 15.63 2.92
C ILE A 45 -12.78 15.29 3.98
N ARG A 46 -13.05 14.01 4.21
CA ARG A 46 -14.06 13.57 5.20
C ARG A 46 -13.71 13.90 6.64
N ARG A 47 -12.42 14.07 6.96
CA ARG A 47 -11.93 14.42 8.29
C ARG A 47 -11.66 15.92 8.46
N GLU A 48 -11.88 16.72 7.42
CA GLU A 48 -11.67 18.17 7.42
C GLU A 48 -10.27 18.57 7.95
N LEU A 49 -9.24 17.82 7.55
CA LEU A 49 -7.87 18.06 8.02
C LEU A 49 -7.36 19.41 7.49
N SER A 50 -6.65 20.15 8.34
CA SER A 50 -5.89 21.32 7.89
C SER A 50 -4.76 20.92 6.93
N PHE A 51 -4.21 21.88 6.19
CA PHE A 51 -3.18 21.58 5.18
C PHE A 51 -1.96 20.84 5.77
N LEU A 52 -1.49 21.27 6.95
CA LEU A 52 -0.34 20.65 7.60
C LEU A 52 -0.67 19.24 8.10
N GLU A 53 -1.84 19.05 8.70
CA GLU A 53 -2.31 17.74 9.15
C GLU A 53 -2.53 16.77 7.98
N ALA A 54 -3.03 17.26 6.85
CA ALA A 54 -3.23 16.46 5.65
C ALA A 54 -1.89 15.95 5.07
N ILE A 55 -0.83 16.77 5.08
CA ILE A 55 0.52 16.35 4.68
C ILE A 55 1.04 15.25 5.60
N VAL A 56 0.96 15.46 6.92
CA VAL A 56 1.43 14.48 7.90
C VAL A 56 0.63 13.17 7.77
N PHE A 57 -0.70 13.26 7.61
CA PHE A 57 -1.57 12.11 7.41
C PHE A 57 -1.24 11.35 6.13
N ALA A 58 -0.98 12.05 5.02
CA ALA A 58 -0.60 11.44 3.75
C ALA A 58 0.75 10.72 3.84
N ILE A 59 1.76 11.32 4.47
CA ILE A 59 3.09 10.71 4.67
C ILE A 59 2.97 9.46 5.56
N ALA A 60 2.24 9.57 6.68
CA ALA A 60 2.00 8.44 7.58
C ALA A 60 1.28 7.29 6.84
N SER A 61 0.22 7.61 6.08
CA SER A 61 -0.54 6.62 5.31
C SER A 61 0.32 5.95 4.22
N ALA A 62 1.14 6.72 3.51
CA ALA A 62 2.05 6.21 2.51
C ALA A 62 3.11 5.27 3.13
N SER A 63 3.67 5.65 4.28
CA SER A 63 4.66 4.82 4.99
C SER A 63 4.08 3.46 5.42
N GLY A 64 2.84 3.45 5.93
CA GLY A 64 2.14 2.22 6.27
C GLY A 64 1.85 1.34 5.06
N PHE A 65 1.47 1.94 3.92
CA PHE A 65 1.28 1.20 2.67
C PHE A 65 2.59 0.62 2.14
N THR A 66 3.70 1.36 2.20
CA THR A 66 5.03 0.86 1.85
C THR A 66 5.42 -0.32 2.73
N LEU A 67 5.22 -0.25 4.04
CA LEU A 67 5.49 -1.36 4.95
C LEU A 67 4.66 -2.61 4.59
N ALA A 68 3.37 -2.44 4.29
CA ALA A 68 2.51 -3.54 3.88
C ALA A 68 2.99 -4.20 2.57
N LEU A 69 3.45 -3.41 1.59
CA LEU A 69 4.01 -3.94 0.34
C LEU A 69 5.32 -4.69 0.56
N ILE A 70 6.21 -4.19 1.43
CA ILE A 70 7.47 -4.87 1.76
C ILE A 70 7.20 -6.23 2.41
N LEU A 71 6.25 -6.28 3.36
CA LEU A 71 5.84 -7.54 4.00
C LEU A 71 5.23 -8.51 2.98
N LEU A 72 4.34 -8.01 2.10
CA LEU A 72 3.74 -8.81 1.04
C LEU A 72 4.81 -9.41 0.10
N ALA A 73 5.81 -8.61 -0.28
CA ALA A 73 6.92 -9.05 -1.12
C ALA A 73 7.77 -10.13 -0.43
N GLY A 74 8.14 -9.91 0.84
CA GLY A 74 8.93 -10.87 1.60
C GLY A 74 8.20 -12.21 1.82
N ILE A 75 6.89 -12.18 2.07
CA ILE A 75 6.10 -13.40 2.18
C ILE A 75 6.00 -14.11 0.83
N ARG A 76 5.85 -13.37 -0.28
CA ARG A 76 5.81 -13.97 -1.63
C ARG A 76 7.11 -14.70 -1.98
N GLU A 77 8.26 -14.10 -1.72
CA GLU A 77 9.56 -14.73 -1.97
C GLU A 77 9.71 -16.04 -1.19
N ARG A 78 9.25 -16.05 0.07
CA ARG A 78 9.24 -17.28 0.90
C ARG A 78 8.26 -18.34 0.40
N LEU A 79 7.12 -17.94 -0.16
CA LEU A 79 6.15 -18.88 -0.74
C LEU A 79 6.64 -19.51 -2.04
N GLU A 80 7.49 -18.82 -2.81
CA GLU A 80 8.06 -19.36 -4.06
C GLU A 80 8.98 -20.56 -3.83
N ILE A 81 9.71 -20.57 -2.71
CA ILE A 81 10.58 -21.69 -2.31
C ILE A 81 9.86 -22.77 -1.49
N SER A 82 8.58 -22.58 -1.16
CA SER A 82 7.81 -23.51 -0.33
C SER A 82 7.07 -24.55 -1.15
N ASP A 83 6.80 -25.72 -0.57
CA ASP A 83 6.05 -26.81 -1.22
C ASP A 83 4.55 -26.52 -1.32
N VAL A 84 4.18 -25.64 -2.26
CA VAL A 84 2.79 -25.29 -2.56
C VAL A 84 2.22 -26.27 -3.60
N PRO A 85 1.01 -26.84 -3.38
CA PRO A 85 0.36 -27.71 -4.36
C PRO A 85 0.13 -26.99 -5.68
N LYS A 86 0.32 -27.70 -6.81
CA LYS A 86 0.34 -27.10 -8.17
C LYS A 86 -0.89 -26.24 -8.47
N SER A 87 -2.07 -26.61 -7.97
CA SER A 87 -3.33 -25.88 -8.20
C SER A 87 -3.42 -24.54 -7.47
N LEU A 88 -2.63 -24.30 -6.42
CA LEU A 88 -2.64 -23.05 -5.64
C LEU A 88 -1.50 -22.09 -5.98
N ARG A 89 -0.57 -22.47 -6.84
CA ARG A 89 0.61 -21.65 -7.16
C ARG A 89 0.21 -20.36 -7.87
N GLY A 90 1.01 -19.32 -7.67
CA GLY A 90 0.81 -18.00 -8.30
C GLY A 90 -0.22 -17.14 -7.57
N THR A 91 -1.26 -16.70 -8.29
CA THR A 91 -2.21 -15.71 -7.79
C THR A 91 -3.12 -16.25 -6.69
N ALA A 92 -3.48 -17.54 -6.72
CA ALA A 92 -4.38 -18.15 -5.75
C ALA A 92 -3.81 -18.10 -4.32
N ILE A 93 -2.59 -18.61 -4.11
CA ILE A 93 -1.93 -18.50 -2.80
C ILE A 93 -1.63 -17.04 -2.43
N GLY A 94 -1.37 -16.18 -3.43
CA GLY A 94 -1.21 -14.75 -3.22
C GLY A 94 -2.44 -14.09 -2.60
N LEU A 95 -3.65 -14.46 -3.03
CA LEU A 95 -4.90 -13.96 -2.44
C LEU A 95 -5.12 -14.48 -1.02
N ILE A 96 -4.86 -15.77 -0.78
CA ILE A 96 -4.99 -16.36 0.57
C ILE A 96 -4.04 -15.65 1.54
N MET A 97 -2.79 -15.45 1.12
CA MET A 97 -1.77 -14.75 1.88
C MET A 97 -2.15 -13.29 2.15
N ALA A 98 -2.67 -12.57 1.14
CA ALA A 98 -3.17 -11.20 1.33
C ALA A 98 -4.34 -11.15 2.34
N GLY A 99 -5.22 -12.16 2.33
CA GLY A 99 -6.30 -12.29 3.32
C GLY A 99 -5.77 -12.53 4.74
N MET A 100 -4.80 -13.42 4.91
CA MET A 100 -4.14 -13.65 6.21
C MET A 100 -3.41 -12.39 6.71
N MET A 101 -2.75 -11.66 5.81
CA MET A 101 -2.10 -10.38 6.13
C MET A 101 -3.13 -9.33 6.56
N ALA A 102 -4.29 -9.27 5.91
CA ALA A 102 -5.38 -8.37 6.31
C ALA A 102 -5.90 -8.70 7.71
N LEU A 103 -6.06 -9.98 8.06
CA LEU A 103 -6.43 -10.41 9.41
C LEU A 103 -5.39 -9.99 10.45
N ALA A 104 -4.10 -10.12 10.13
CA ALA A 104 -3.02 -9.67 11.01
C ALA A 104 -3.06 -8.15 11.24
N PHE A 105 -3.33 -7.35 10.19
CA PHE A 105 -3.48 -5.90 10.35
C PHE A 105 -4.78 -5.51 11.08
N PHE A 106 -5.84 -6.31 10.97
CA PHE A 106 -7.08 -6.06 11.69
C PHE A 106 -6.90 -6.12 13.21
N ALA A 107 -5.88 -6.83 13.72
CA ALA A 107 -5.53 -6.84 15.13
C ALA A 107 -5.16 -5.44 15.69
N PHE A 108 -4.80 -4.48 14.84
CA PHE A 108 -4.53 -3.09 15.26
C PHE A 108 -5.80 -2.22 15.36
N VAL A 109 -6.96 -2.71 14.91
CA VAL A 109 -8.24 -2.01 14.99
C VAL A 109 -8.71 -2.03 16.45
N GLY A 110 -8.46 -0.94 17.19
CA GLY A 110 -8.80 -0.82 18.61
C GLY A 110 -7.64 -0.34 19.49
N VAL A 111 -6.45 -0.14 18.90
CA VAL A 111 -5.31 0.45 19.63
C VAL A 111 -5.63 1.88 20.08
N ASP A 112 -6.30 2.68 19.24
CA ASP A 112 -6.67 4.08 19.56
C ASP A 112 -7.65 4.18 20.75
N SER A 113 -8.68 3.33 20.79
CA SER A 113 -9.63 3.27 21.90
C SER A 113 -8.98 2.81 23.20
N SER A 114 -8.07 1.84 23.12
CA SER A 114 -7.30 1.37 24.28
C SER A 114 -6.33 2.44 24.79
N LEU A 115 -5.69 3.21 23.89
CA LEU A 115 -4.78 4.29 24.28
C LEU A 115 -5.53 5.45 24.95
N LYS A 116 -6.70 5.84 24.42
CA LYS A 116 -7.54 6.88 25.02
C LYS A 116 -8.04 6.49 26.41
N ALA A 117 -8.39 5.23 26.61
CA ALA A 117 -8.78 4.72 27.92
C ALA A 117 -7.63 4.76 28.95
N LEU A 118 -6.38 4.68 28.49
CA LEU A 118 -5.19 4.78 29.35
C LEU A 118 -4.78 6.22 29.64
N LEU A 119 -4.91 7.12 28.66
CA LEU A 119 -4.49 8.52 28.77
C LEU A 119 -5.54 9.45 29.41
N TYR A 120 -6.82 9.08 29.39
CA TYR A 120 -7.92 9.86 29.98
C TYR A 120 -8.34 9.32 31.36
N LYS A 121 -7.45 8.60 32.03
CA LYS A 121 -7.61 8.15 33.42
C LYS A 121 -6.79 9.01 34.36
#